data_AF-A0A2E5E348-F1
#
_entry.id   AF-A0A2E5E348-F1
#
_cell.length_a   1.000
_cell.length_b   1.000
_cell.length_c   1.000
_cell.angle_alpha   90.00
_cell.angle_beta   90.00
_cell.angle_gamma   90.00
#
_symmetry.space_group_name_H-M   'P 1'
#
loop_
_entity.id
_entity.type
_entity.pdbx_description
1 polymer ?
#
loop_
_entity_poly.entity_id
_entity_poly.type
_entity_poly.pdbx_seq_one_letter_code
_entity_poly.pdbx_strand_id
1 'polypeptide(L)' 'MLMGMWNEGSKTLEIRRPNGQTYKVNGRQILSGSHKVFGVETVGKEVHVLTGPSNNRQPNRRVKYNDSGAYKGSSGI' A
#
# COMPACT_ATOMS: atom_id res chain seq x y z
N MET A 1 -13.85 -8.57 6.31
CA MET A 1 -12.47 -8.16 6.65
C MET A 1 -11.97 -7.19 5.60
N LEU A 2 -11.22 -6.14 5.99
CA LEU A 2 -10.52 -5.28 5.02
C LEU A 2 -9.26 -6.04 4.56
N MET A 3 -8.98 -6.04 3.27
CA MET A 3 -7.79 -6.65 2.70
C MET A 3 -7.09 -5.66 1.77
N GLY A 4 -5.77 -5.62 1.84
CA GLY A 4 -4.92 -4.92 0.89
C GLY A 4 -4.04 -5.93 0.15
N MET A 5 -4.00 -5.85 -1.17
CA MET A 5 -3.18 -6.71 -2.02
C MET A 5 -2.41 -5.86 -3.02
N TRP A 6 -1.09 -6.03 -3.06
CA TRP A 6 -0.27 -5.35 -4.04
C TRP A 6 -0.09 -6.22 -5.30
N ASN A 7 -0.36 -5.64 -6.46
CA ASN A 7 -0.11 -6.28 -7.75
C ASN A 7 1.15 -5.69 -8.39
N GLU A 8 2.23 -6.46 -8.39
CA GLU A 8 3.53 -6.06 -8.94
C GLU A 8 3.51 -5.92 -10.48
N GLY A 9 2.63 -6.65 -11.17
CA GLY A 9 2.51 -6.61 -12.63
C GLY A 9 1.83 -5.33 -13.12
N SER A 10 0.74 -4.93 -12.47
CA SER A 10 0.01 -3.70 -12.81
C SER A 10 0.45 -2.47 -12.02
N LYS A 11 1.36 -2.62 -11.04
CA LYS A 11 1.78 -1.56 -10.10
C LYS A 11 0.59 -0.90 -9.41
N THR A 12 -0.39 -1.70 -9.00
CA THR A 12 -1.61 -1.21 -8.33
C THR A 12 -1.82 -1.89 -6.98
N LEU A 13 -2.34 -1.12 -6.02
CA LEU A 13 -2.87 -1.64 -4.77
C LEU A 13 -4.36 -1.91 -4.91
N GLU A 14 -4.79 -3.13 -4.64
CA GLU A 14 -6.19 -3.51 -4.54
C GLU A 14 -6.62 -3.53 -3.07
N ILE A 15 -7.72 -2.84 -2.77
CA ILE A 15 -8.30 -2.75 -1.42
C ILE A 15 -9.69 -3.37 -1.48
N ARG A 16 -9.88 -4.48 -0.79
CA ARG A 16 -11.16 -5.20 -0.73
C ARG A 16 -11.82 -5.01 0.62
N ARG A 17 -13.04 -4.48 0.60
CA ARG A 17 -13.85 -4.23 1.80
C ARG A 17 -14.66 -5.46 2.22
N PRO A 18 -15.09 -5.53 3.49
CA PRO A 18 -15.96 -6.60 3.98
C PRO A 18 -17.27 -6.75 3.19
N ASN A 19 -17.79 -5.66 2.64
CA ASN A 19 -19.03 -5.63 1.86
C ASN A 19 -18.84 -6.09 0.40
N GLY A 20 -17.67 -6.60 0.03
CA GLY A 20 -17.37 -7.09 -1.31
C GLY A 20 -16.92 -6.03 -2.31
N GLN A 21 -16.93 -4.74 -1.94
CA GLN A 21 -16.44 -3.68 -2.82
C GLN A 21 -14.92 -3.69 -2.90
N THR A 22 -14.40 -3.46 -4.11
CA THR A 22 -12.96 -3.42 -4.39
C THR A 22 -12.57 -2.08 -4.97
N TYR A 23 -11.51 -1.48 -4.44
CA TYR A 23 -10.90 -0.26 -4.93
C TYR A 23 -9.52 -0.57 -5.49
N LYS A 24 -9.19 0.02 -6.64
CA LYS A 24 -7.85 -0.08 -7.24
C LYS A 24 -7.18 1.27 -7.17
N VAL A 25 -5.97 1.30 -6.62
CA VAL A 25 -5.19 2.51 -6.44
C VAL A 25 -3.90 2.39 -7.22
N ASN A 26 -3.56 3.45 -7.97
CA ASN A 26 -2.28 3.51 -8.69
C ASN A 26 -1.12 3.61 -7.69
N GLY A 27 -0.06 2.82 -7.92
CA GLY A 27 1.11 2.73 -7.05
C GLY A 27 2.07 3.92 -7.10
N ARG A 28 1.73 5.04 -7.74
CA ARG A 28 2.62 6.21 -7.86
C ARG A 28 3.22 6.67 -6.54
N GLN A 29 2.42 6.74 -5.47
CA GLN A 29 2.92 7.13 -4.14
C GLN A 29 3.76 6.01 -3.50
N ILE A 30 3.36 4.76 -3.70
CA ILE A 30 4.02 3.54 -3.18
C ILE A 30 5.45 3.41 -3.72
N LEU A 31 5.62 3.61 -5.03
CA LEU A 31 6.88 3.40 -5.75
C LEU A 31 7.73 4.67 -5.89
N SER A 32 7.27 5.79 -5.32
CA SER A 32 7.99 7.06 -5.38
C SER A 32 9.42 6.92 -4.83
N GLY A 33 10.39 7.50 -5.53
CA GLY A 33 11.81 7.43 -5.15
C GLY A 33 12.51 6.12 -5.51
N SER A 34 12.02 5.35 -6.49
CA SER A 34 12.55 4.01 -6.82
C SER A 34 12.43 3.02 -5.66
N HIS A 35 11.36 3.16 -4.88
CA HIS A 35 11.04 2.26 -3.80
C HIS A 35 10.39 0.99 -4.32
N LYS A 36 10.66 -0.12 -3.65
CA LYS A 36 9.97 -1.41 -3.83
C LYS A 36 8.98 -1.65 -2.69
N VAL A 37 8.03 -2.53 -2.93
CA VAL A 37 7.07 -2.99 -1.91
C VAL A 37 7.64 -4.20 -1.19
N PHE A 38 7.59 -4.16 0.15
CA PHE A 38 7.99 -5.27 1.01
C PHE A 38 6.78 -6.05 1.54
N GLY A 39 5.64 -5.38 1.69
CA GLY A 39 4.43 -6.00 2.20
C GLY A 39 3.27 -5.02 2.26
N VAL A 40 2.08 -5.57 2.49
CA VAL A 40 0.86 -4.81 2.71
C VAL A 40 0.25 -5.28 4.03
N GLU A 41 -0.05 -4.33 4.90
CA GLU A 41 -0.66 -4.55 6.19
C GLU A 41 -2.03 -3.85 6.23
N THR A 42 -2.93 -4.38 7.03
CA THR A 42 -4.21 -3.73 7.32
C THR A 42 -4.22 -3.34 8.78
N VAL A 43 -4.49 -2.07 9.06
CA VAL A 43 -4.46 -1.49 10.41
C VAL A 43 -5.80 -0.79 10.64
N GLY A 44 -6.69 -1.44 11.37
CA GLY A 44 -8.06 -0.95 11.57
C GLY A 44 -8.82 -0.82 10.24
N LYS A 45 -9.05 0.43 9.81
CA LYS A 45 -9.73 0.78 8.54
C LYS A 45 -8.77 1.30 7.46
N GLU A 46 -7.47 1.17 7.69
CA GLU A 46 -6.43 1.63 6.76
C GLU A 46 -5.64 0.46 6.18
N VAL A 47 -5.12 0.67 4.98
CA VAL A 47 -4.17 -0.21 4.30
C VAL A 47 -2.82 0.49 4.28
N HIS A 48 -1.83 -0.18 4.84
CA HIS A 48 -0.46 0.30 4.96
C HIS A 48 0.44 -0.51 4.04
N VAL A 49 1.08 0.15 3.08
CA VAL A 49 2.06 -0.49 2.21
C VAL A 49 3.46 -0.18 2.73
N LEU A 50 4.18 -1.24 3.09
CA LEU A 50 5.57 -1.15 3.53
C LEU A 50 6.46 -1.06 2.31
N THR A 51 7.25 0.00 2.25
CA THR A 51 8.09 0.36 1.11
C THR A 51 9.47 0.77 1.57
N GLY A 52 10.43 0.72 0.66
CA GLY A 52 11.77 1.25 0.88
C GLY A 52 12.59 1.21 -0.39
N PRO A 53 13.76 1.88 -0.42
CA PRO A 53 14.65 1.87 -1.58
C PRO A 53 14.93 0.46 -2.10
N SER A 54 15.11 0.32 -3.41
CA SER A 54 15.29 -1.01 -4.03
C SER A 54 16.51 -1.77 -3.49
N ASN A 55 17.57 -1.05 -3.11
CA ASN A 55 18.79 -1.58 -2.49
C ASN A 55 18.64 -1.92 -1.00
N ASN A 56 17.53 -1.54 -0.36
CA ASN A 56 17.30 -1.81 1.05
C ASN A 56 16.88 -3.27 1.28
N ARG A 57 17.33 -3.84 2.41
CA ARG A 57 16.91 -5.18 2.88
C ARG A 57 15.61 -5.14 3.70
N GLN A 58 15.26 -3.98 4.24
CA GLN A 58 14.10 -3.78 5.09
C GLN A 58 13.31 -2.54 4.64
N PRO A 59 11.98 -2.51 4.84
CA PRO A 59 11.18 -1.32 4.59
C PRO A 59 11.57 -0.21 5.56
N ASN A 60 11.55 1.04 5.10
CA ASN A 60 11.80 2.23 5.92
C ASN A 60 10.69 3.29 5.81
N ARG A 61 9.66 3.01 4.99
CA ARG A 61 8.55 3.91 4.74
C ARG A 61 7.24 3.15 4.66
N ARG A 62 6.22 3.68 5.31
CA ARG A 62 4.85 3.21 5.25
C ARG A 62 3.99 4.19 4.48
N VAL A 63 3.30 3.71 3.45
CA VAL A 63 2.37 4.49 2.62
C VAL A 63 0.95 4.09 2.99
N LYS A 64 0.10 5.06 3.37
CA LYS A 64 -1.20 4.80 4.01
C LYS A 64 -2.35 5.14 3.07
N TYR A 65 -3.35 4.27 3.04
CA TYR A 65 -4.59 4.46 2.31
C TYR A 65 -5.78 4.13 3.22
N ASN A 66 -6.89 4.84 3.06
CA ASN A 66 -8.14 4.44 3.71
C ASN A 66 -8.81 3.26 2.96
N ASP A 67 -9.93 2.77 3.50
CA ASP A 67 -10.71 1.67 2.93
C ASP A 67 -11.34 1.96 1.55
N SER A 68 -11.36 3.23 1.13
CA SER A 68 -11.82 3.67 -0.20
C SER A 68 -10.67 3.97 -1.17
N GLY A 69 -9.41 3.72 -0.79
CA GLY A 69 -8.24 3.97 -1.64
C GLY A 69 -7.75 5.41 -1.70
N ALA A 70 -8.26 6.30 -0.85
CA ALA A 70 -7.74 7.65 -0.71
C ALA A 70 -6.40 7.63 0.03
N TYR A 71 -5.40 8.32 -0.52
CA TYR A 71 -4.08 8.44 0.08
C TYR A 71 -4.13 9.28 1.36
N LYS A 72 -3.56 8.75 2.44
CA LYS A 72 -3.56 9.35 3.78
C LYS A 72 -2.21 9.91 4.20
N GLY A 73 -1.19 9.78 3.35
CA GLY A 73 0.17 10.22 3.62
C GLY A 73 1.15 9.05 3.74
N SER A 74 2.40 9.39 4.04
CA SER A 74 3.46 8.43 4.29
C SER A 74 4.22 8.81 5.55
N SER A 75 4.78 7.80 6.22
CA SER A 75 5.59 7.99 7.43
C SER A 75 6.79 7.06 7.41
N GLY A 76 7.83 7.38 8.18
CA GLY A 76 8.91 6.44 8.49
C GLY A 76 8.37 5.21 9.23
N ILE A 77 9.17 4.14 9.20
CA ILE A 77 8.99 2.92 10.01
C ILE A 77 10.12 2.86 11.02
#